data_AF-A0A8S1RQN1-F1
#
_entry.id   AF-A0A8S1RQN1-F1
#
_cell.length_a   1.000
_cell.length_b   1.000
_cell.length_c   1.000
_cell.angle_alpha   90.00
_cell.angle_beta   90.00
_cell.angle_gamma   90.00
#
_symmetry.space_group_name_H-M   'P 1'
#
loop_
_entity.id
_entity.type
_entity.pdbx_description
1 polymer ?
#
loop_
_entity_poly.entity_id
_entity_poly.type
_entity_poly.pdbx_seq_one_letter_code
_entity_poly.pdbx_strand_id
1 'polypeptide(L)'
;MKCFLCGITREKFEKNNEGGGMAFQEHIEFEHYMWNYIYYYAYLKHKDENDFNGNEFYIQSKIDLKDISWMPIKRARFAEEEMMINRRVIKSRKLLNQNKSHE
;
A
#
# COMPACT_ATOMS: atom_id res chain seq x y z
N MET A 1 -1.28 17.91 3.60
CA MET A 1 -1.79 17.46 2.26
C MET A 1 -1.95 15.94 2.28
N LYS A 2 -2.85 15.30 1.52
CA LYS A 2 -3.03 13.83 1.54
C LYS A 2 -2.97 13.21 0.14
N CYS A 3 -2.53 11.97 0.04
CA CYS A 3 -2.57 11.20 -1.20
C CYS A 3 -4.02 10.91 -1.60
N PHE A 4 -4.37 11.11 -2.88
CA PHE A 4 -5.73 10.93 -3.39
C PHE A 4 -6.19 9.46 -3.32
N LEU A 5 -5.29 8.51 -3.59
CA LEU A 5 -5.62 7.10 -3.70
C LEU A 5 -5.74 6.40 -2.34
N CYS A 6 -4.76 6.60 -1.45
CA CYS A 6 -4.73 5.91 -0.16
C CYS A 6 -5.19 6.76 1.03
N GLY A 7 -5.28 8.09 0.87
CA GLY A 7 -5.67 9.00 1.94
C GLY A 7 -4.62 9.21 3.04
N ILE A 8 -3.41 8.64 2.90
CA ILE A 8 -2.31 8.87 3.86
C ILE A 8 -1.80 10.30 3.71
N THR A 9 -1.54 10.96 4.85
CA THR A 9 -1.16 12.37 4.88
C THR A 9 0.35 12.55 4.68
N ARG A 10 0.77 13.65 4.06
CA ARG A 10 2.17 14.01 3.80
C ARG A 10 3.01 14.01 5.08
N GLU A 11 2.45 14.50 6.17
CA GLU A 11 3.12 14.61 7.48
C GLU A 11 3.55 13.21 7.97
N LYS A 12 2.81 12.16 7.60
CA LYS A 12 3.17 10.78 7.94
C LYS A 12 4.35 10.25 7.13
N PHE A 13 4.52 10.71 5.89
CA PHE A 13 5.71 10.38 5.09
C PHE A 13 6.93 11.18 5.55
N GLU A 14 6.77 12.47 5.82
CA GLU A 14 7.86 13.34 6.28
C GLU A 14 8.46 12.87 7.61
N LYS A 15 7.62 12.47 8.58
CA LYS A 15 8.08 11.88 9.85
C LYS A 15 8.92 10.62 9.66
N ASN A 16 8.69 9.88 8.59
CA ASN A 16 9.36 8.61 8.32
C ASN A 16 10.60 8.77 7.43
N ASN A 17 10.72 9.87 6.69
CA ASN A 17 11.91 10.22 5.92
C ASN A 17 13.15 10.41 6.79
N GLU A 18 12.98 10.82 8.06
CA GLU A 18 14.07 10.91 9.04
C GLU A 18 14.76 9.56 9.29
N GLY A 19 14.08 8.44 8.99
CA GLY A 19 14.61 7.07 9.07
C GLY A 19 14.97 6.44 7.73
N GLY A 20 15.09 7.23 6.64
CA GLY A 20 15.35 6.72 5.29
C GLY A 20 14.08 6.26 4.54
N GLY A 21 12.92 6.79 4.92
CA GLY A 21 11.66 6.51 4.25
C GLY A 21 11.49 7.15 2.86
N MET A 22 10.44 6.73 2.14
CA MET A 22 10.06 7.28 0.84
C MET A 22 9.40 8.65 0.99
N ALA A 23 9.81 9.62 0.16
CA ALA A 23 9.23 10.95 0.19
C ALA A 23 7.78 10.96 -0.32
N PHE A 24 6.97 11.90 0.18
CA PHE A 24 5.58 12.05 -0.28
C PHE A 24 5.48 12.29 -1.79
N GLN A 25 6.45 12.99 -2.38
CA GLN A 25 6.46 13.26 -3.81
C GLN A 25 6.66 11.97 -4.61
N GLU A 26 7.66 11.17 -4.24
CA GLU A 26 7.91 9.87 -4.85
C GLU A 26 6.70 8.93 -4.69
N HIS A 27 6.03 9.00 -3.53
CA HIS A 27 4.81 8.24 -3.30
C HIS A 27 3.70 8.56 -4.31
N ILE A 28 3.44 9.84 -4.62
CA ILE A 28 2.37 10.21 -5.58
C ILE A 28 2.80 10.08 -7.04
N GLU A 29 4.10 10.06 -7.34
CA GLU A 29 4.63 9.97 -8.70
C GLU A 29 4.89 8.52 -9.14
N PHE A 30 5.34 7.65 -8.23
CA PHE A 30 5.78 6.31 -8.57
C PHE A 30 4.93 5.19 -7.97
N GLU A 31 4.37 5.36 -6.76
CA GLU A 31 3.48 4.34 -6.18
C GLU A 31 2.01 4.60 -6.52
N HIS A 32 1.57 5.83 -6.28
CA HIS A 32 0.18 6.26 -6.33
C HIS A 32 -0.02 7.36 -7.37
N TYR A 33 0.54 7.14 -8.56
CA TYR A 33 0.24 7.97 -9.72
C TYR A 33 -1.20 7.76 -10.17
N MET A 34 -2.05 8.75 -9.92
CA MET A 34 -3.50 8.67 -10.12
C MET A 34 -3.90 8.19 -11.52
N TRP A 35 -3.18 8.66 -12.55
CA TRP A 35 -3.51 8.33 -13.94
C TRP A 35 -3.33 6.85 -14.27
N ASN A 36 -2.44 6.13 -13.57
CA ASN A 36 -2.29 4.69 -13.77
C ASN A 36 -3.59 3.93 -13.45
N TYR A 37 -4.40 4.39 -12.50
CA TYR A 37 -5.68 3.75 -12.16
C TYR A 37 -6.74 3.99 -13.24
N ILE A 38 -6.74 5.18 -13.84
CA ILE A 38 -7.63 5.52 -14.97
C ILE A 38 -7.23 4.72 -16.21
N TYR A 39 -5.92 4.65 -16.50
CA TYR A 39 -5.40 3.85 -17.61
C TYR A 39 -5.70 2.36 -17.42
N TYR A 40 -5.56 1.84 -16.20
CA TYR A 40 -5.86 0.45 -15.91
C TYR A 40 -7.36 0.14 -16.05
N TYR A 41 -8.24 1.05 -15.61
CA TYR A 41 -9.68 0.92 -15.86
C TYR A 41 -10.00 0.89 -17.36
N ALA A 42 -9.43 1.82 -18.14
CA ALA A 42 -9.61 1.85 -19.59
C ALA A 42 -9.05 0.59 -20.27
N TYR A 43 -7.90 0.09 -19.80
CA TYR A 43 -7.28 -1.15 -20.27
C TYR A 43 -8.22 -2.35 -20.08
N LEU A 44 -8.78 -2.53 -18.87
CA LEU A 44 -9.74 -3.61 -18.61
C LEU A 44 -10.99 -3.49 -19.49
N LYS A 45 -11.45 -2.28 -19.78
CA LYS A 45 -12.62 -2.06 -20.66
C LYS A 45 -12.40 -2.43 -22.13
N HIS A 46 -11.16 -2.48 -22.61
CA HIS A 46 -10.84 -2.76 -24.01
C HIS A 46 -10.21 -4.13 -24.24
N LYS A 47 -9.68 -4.76 -23.19
CA LYS A 47 -9.10 -6.10 -23.27
C LYS A 47 -10.21 -7.16 -23.32
N ASP A 48 -9.98 -8.24 -24.09
CA ASP A 48 -10.88 -9.40 -24.10
C ASP A 48 -10.89 -10.07 -22.71
N GLU A 49 -12.08 -10.28 -22.16
CA GLU A 49 -12.26 -10.89 -20.83
C GLU A 49 -11.69 -12.31 -20.76
N ASN A 50 -11.63 -13.04 -21.87
CA ASN A 50 -11.04 -14.39 -21.92
C ASN A 50 -9.52 -14.37 -21.73
N ASP A 51 -8.87 -13.22 -21.97
CA ASP A 51 -7.43 -13.02 -21.79
C ASP A 51 -7.09 -12.45 -20.40
N PHE A 52 -8.09 -12.34 -19.51
CA PHE A 52 -7.85 -11.81 -18.18
C PHE A 52 -7.04 -12.82 -17.34
N ASN A 53 -6.02 -12.31 -16.67
CA ASN A 53 -5.39 -13.04 -15.58
C ASN A 53 -6.24 -12.95 -14.30
N GLY A 54 -5.85 -13.71 -13.26
CA GLY A 54 -6.62 -13.77 -12.01
C GLY A 54 -6.82 -12.42 -11.31
N ASN A 55 -5.83 -11.52 -11.37
CA ASN A 55 -5.95 -10.19 -10.76
C ASN A 55 -6.89 -9.29 -11.56
N GLU A 56 -6.79 -9.33 -12.88
CA GLU A 56 -7.67 -8.58 -13.78
C GLU A 56 -9.12 -9.03 -13.61
N PHE A 57 -9.37 -10.34 -13.54
CA PHE A 57 -10.70 -10.88 -13.26
C PHE A 57 -11.23 -10.46 -11.89
N TYR A 58 -10.38 -10.51 -10.86
CA TYR A 58 -10.74 -10.02 -9.53
C TYR A 58 -11.14 -8.54 -9.57
N ILE A 59 -10.32 -7.67 -10.18
CA ILE A 59 -10.58 -6.24 -10.22
C ILE A 59 -11.80 -5.93 -11.09
N GLN A 60 -11.97 -6.61 -12.23
CA GLN A 60 -13.15 -6.49 -13.08
C GLN A 60 -14.43 -6.81 -12.30
N SER A 61 -14.44 -7.93 -11.57
CA SER A 61 -15.60 -8.31 -10.75
C SER A 61 -15.96 -7.24 -9.71
N LYS A 62 -14.95 -6.56 -9.14
CA LYS A 62 -15.14 -5.46 -8.19
C LYS A 62 -15.70 -4.21 -8.88
N ILE A 63 -15.20 -3.88 -10.07
CA ILE A 63 -15.70 -2.77 -10.89
C ILE A 63 -17.18 -2.97 -11.23
N ASP A 64 -17.58 -4.17 -11.66
CA ASP A 64 -18.96 -4.48 -12.04
C ASP A 64 -19.93 -4.38 -10.86
N LEU A 65 -19.45 -4.77 -9.67
CA LEU A 65 -20.18 -4.59 -8.40
C LEU A 65 -20.14 -3.17 -7.85
N LYS A 66 -19.45 -2.23 -8.52
CA LYS A 66 -19.16 -0.87 -8.02
C LYS A 66 -18.48 -0.87 -6.64
N ASP A 67 -17.71 -1.91 -6.35
CA ASP A 67 -16.96 -2.11 -5.12
C ASP A 67 -15.54 -1.55 -5.28
N ILE A 68 -15.21 -0.51 -4.51
CA ILE A 68 -13.90 0.16 -4.55
C ILE A 68 -12.84 -0.51 -3.65
N SER A 69 -13.13 -1.66 -3.04
CA SER A 69 -12.23 -2.35 -2.10
C SER A 69 -10.91 -2.83 -2.71
N TRP A 70 -10.81 -2.86 -4.04
CA TRP A 70 -9.56 -3.14 -4.76
C TRP A 70 -8.58 -1.95 -4.75
N MET A 71 -9.03 -0.73 -4.45
CA MET A 71 -8.18 0.45 -4.35
C MET A 71 -7.34 0.42 -3.05
N PRO A 72 -6.15 1.04 -3.02
CA PRO A 72 -5.22 0.97 -1.88
C PRO A 72 -5.62 1.90 -0.71
N ILE A 73 -6.86 1.83 -0.22
CA ILE A 73 -7.35 2.70 0.85
C ILE A 73 -6.56 2.44 2.13
N LYS A 74 -5.93 3.50 2.67
CA LYS A 74 -5.05 3.47 3.86
C LYS A 74 -3.88 2.48 3.75
N ARG A 75 -3.52 2.07 2.53
CA ARG A 75 -2.40 1.17 2.25
C ARG A 75 -1.41 1.86 1.33
N ALA A 76 -0.12 1.61 1.58
CA ALA A 76 0.99 2.00 0.73
C ALA A 76 2.13 1.03 1.04
N ARG A 77 2.92 0.65 0.03
CA ARG A 77 3.98 -0.36 0.18
C ARG A 77 4.92 0.00 1.33
N PHE A 78 5.33 1.27 1.39
CA PHE A 78 6.19 1.80 2.46
C PHE A 78 5.55 1.70 3.86
N ALA A 79 4.25 1.99 3.97
CA ALA A 79 3.54 1.90 5.26
C ALA A 79 3.44 0.45 5.77
N GLU A 80 3.36 -0.52 4.86
CA GLU A 80 3.34 -1.94 5.22
C GLU A 80 4.73 -2.44 5.65
N GLU A 81 5.79 -2.03 4.94
CA GLU A 81 7.16 -2.39 5.26
C GLU A 81 7.61 -1.86 6.63
N GLU A 82 7.30 -0.60 6.94
CA GLU A 82 7.58 0.00 8.25
C GLU A 82 6.83 -0.75 9.38
N MET A 83 5.56 -1.11 9.16
CA MET A 83 4.79 -1.92 10.11
C MET A 83 5.37 -3.32 10.31
N MET A 84 6.01 -3.91 9.29
CA MET A 84 6.70 -5.19 9.42
C MET A 84 7.99 -5.06 10.22
N ILE A 85 8.80 -4.03 9.95
CA ILE A 85 10.05 -3.76 10.69
C ILE A 85 9.74 -3.49 12.16
N ASN A 86 8.79 -2.59 12.46
CA ASN A 86 8.39 -2.29 13.82
C ASN A 86 7.87 -3.53 14.56
N ARG A 87 7.08 -4.39 13.89
CA ARG A 87 6.66 -5.68 14.46
C ARG A 87 7.83 -6.60 14.78
N ARG A 88 8.83 -6.70 13.89
CA ARG A 88 10.06 -7.49 14.13
C ARG A 88 10.84 -6.96 15.33
N VAL A 89 11.07 -5.64 15.41
CA VAL A 89 11.79 -5.01 16.52
C VAL A 89 11.08 -5.25 17.86
N ILE A 90 9.77 -5.04 17.91
CA ILE A 90 8.97 -5.28 19.12
C ILE A 90 9.02 -6.75 19.54
N LYS A 91 8.94 -7.69 18.57
CA LYS A 91 9.04 -9.13 18.84
C LYS A 91 10.42 -9.49 19.42
N SER A 92 11.50 -8.98 18.83
CA SER A 92 12.87 -9.22 19.33
C SER A 92 13.09 -8.67 20.73
N ARG A 93 12.58 -7.47 21.03
CA ARG A 93 12.65 -6.88 22.38
C ARG A 93 11.86 -7.71 23.41
N LYS A 94 10.68 -8.22 23.05
CA LYS A 94 9.90 -9.09 23.93
C LYS A 94 10.63 -10.40 24.24
N LEU A 95 11.25 -11.02 23.24
CA LEU A 95 12.05 -12.25 23.42
C LEU A 95 13.26 -12.00 24.33
N LEU A 96 13.98 -10.90 24.13
CA LEU A 96 15.11 -10.52 24.99
C LEU A 96 14.68 -10.33 26.46
N ASN A 97 13.53 -9.70 26.69
CA ASN A 97 13.04 -9.46 28.05
C ASN A 97 12.54 -10.75 28.73
N GLN A 98 11.97 -11.70 27.99
CA GLN A 98 11.57 -13.01 28.52
C GLN A 98 12.78 -13.86 28.95
N ASN A 99 13.89 -13.78 28.21
CA ASN A 99 15.11 -14.51 28.57
C ASN A 99 15.80 -13.91 29.81
N LYS A 100 15.63 -12.61 30.08
CA LYS A 100 16.16 -11.94 31.28
C LYS A 100 15.34 -12.20 32.56
N SER A 101 14.11 -12.68 32.44
CA SER A 101 13.24 -12.98 33.59
C SER A 101 13.38 -14.42 34.12
N HIS A 102 14.24 -15.22 33.51
CA HIS A 102 14.53 -16.61 33.90
C HIS A 102 15.96 -16.82 34.43
N GLU A 103 16.73 -15.73 34.59
CA GLU A 103 17.97 -15.66 35.40
C GLU A 103 17.65 -14.96 36.73
#